data_AF-J3PK98-F1
#
_entry.id   AF-J3PK98-F1
#
_cell.length_a   1.000
_cell.length_b   1.000
_cell.length_c   1.000
_cell.angle_alpha   90.00
_cell.angle_beta   90.00
_cell.angle_gamma   90.00
#
_symmetry.space_group_name_H-M   'P 1'
#
loop_
_entity.id
_entity.type
_entity.pdbx_description
1 polymer ?
#
loop_
_entity_poly.entity_id
_entity_poly.type
_entity_poly.pdbx_seq_one_letter_code
_entity_poly.pdbx_strand_id
1 'polypeptide(L)'
;MPRMTEEHIRRLYDEYGELKMLDDIIRHRGADDPPVPILGYPRPGTVDDYETFTGKQLDCFVDAAAKLFMARGMEPVRTHQAVLTVAREHPH
;
A
#
# COMPACT_ATOMS: atom_id res chain seq x y z
N MET A 1 10.46 12.29 15.53
CA MET A 1 9.82 11.05 15.04
C MET A 1 9.15 10.37 16.23
N PRO A 2 7.82 10.21 16.27
CA PRO A 2 7.19 9.46 17.35
C PRO A 2 7.74 8.04 17.31
N ARG A 3 8.23 7.55 18.45
CA ARG A 3 8.60 6.14 18.63
C ARG A 3 7.30 5.34 18.44
N MET A 4 7.29 4.32 17.57
CA MET A 4 6.16 3.40 17.45
C MET A 4 5.99 2.65 18.78
N THR A 5 5.25 3.24 19.72
CA THR A 5 4.85 2.60 20.97
C THR A 5 3.54 1.87 20.77
N GLU A 6 3.26 0.87 21.61
CA GLU A 6 2.02 0.10 21.56
C GLU A 6 0.76 0.98 21.66
N GLU A 7 0.83 2.06 22.45
CA GLU A 7 -0.23 3.07 22.56
C GLU A 7 -0.42 3.91 21.30
N HIS A 8 0.66 4.18 20.57
CA HIS A 8 0.59 4.85 19.27
C HIS A 8 -0.06 3.93 18.24
N ILE A 9 0.31 2.64 18.25
CA ILE A 9 -0.28 1.63 17.36
C ILE A 9 -1.77 1.42 17.66
N ARG A 10 -2.18 1.33 18.95
CA ARG A 10 -3.60 1.23 19.33
C ARG A 10 -4.41 2.45 18.87
N ARG A 11 -3.89 3.66 19.05
CA ARG A 11 -4.55 4.87 18.52
C ARG A 11 -4.74 4.82 17.01
N LEU A 12 -3.74 4.35 16.27
CA LEU A 12 -3.87 4.19 14.82
C LEU A 12 -4.95 3.17 14.45
N TYR A 13 -5.07 2.07 15.20
CA TYR A 13 -6.16 1.11 14.98
C TYR A 13 -7.55 1.68 15.32
N ASP A 14 -7.66 2.47 16.38
CA ASP A 14 -8.93 3.10 16.76
C ASP A 14 -9.36 4.18 15.74
N GLU A 15 -8.40 4.93 15.19
CA GLU A 15 -8.64 6.03 14.25
C GLU A 15 -8.89 5.52 12.81
N TYR A 16 -8.14 4.51 12.39
CA TYR A 16 -8.13 4.05 10.99
C TYR A 16 -8.73 2.66 10.78
N GLY A 17 -9.13 1.97 11.85
CA GLY A 17 -9.62 0.60 11.81
C GLY A 17 -8.51 -0.44 11.67
N GLU A 18 -8.90 -1.72 11.55
CA GLU A 18 -7.94 -2.80 11.27
C GLU A 18 -7.46 -2.73 9.81
N LEU A 19 -6.51 -1.85 9.53
CA LEU A 19 -5.81 -1.78 8.25
C LEU A 19 -4.88 -3.01 8.08
N LYS A 20 -5.47 -4.18 7.83
CA LYS A 20 -4.75 -5.47 7.76
C LYS A 20 -3.96 -5.62 6.47
N MET A 21 -4.38 -4.93 5.41
CA MET A 21 -3.76 -5.01 4.10
C MET A 21 -3.25 -3.63 3.66
N LEU A 22 -2.17 -3.63 2.87
CA LEU A 22 -1.66 -2.41 2.24
C LEU A 22 -2.74 -1.69 1.42
N ASP A 23 -3.62 -2.47 0.79
CA ASP A 23 -4.78 -2.00 0.02
C ASP A 23 -5.76 -1.19 0.87
N ASP A 24 -5.97 -1.55 2.14
CA ASP A 24 -6.84 -0.81 3.06
C ASP A 24 -6.25 0.58 3.35
N ILE A 25 -4.92 0.66 3.54
CA ILE A 25 -4.20 1.93 3.74
C ILE A 25 -4.35 2.82 2.51
N ILE A 26 -4.16 2.27 1.32
CA ILE A 26 -4.25 3.01 0.05
C ILE A 26 -5.66 3.56 -0.14
N ARG A 27 -6.70 2.75 0.08
CA ARG A 27 -8.10 3.20 -0.03
C ARG A 27 -8.47 4.24 1.02
N HIS A 28 -8.05 4.04 2.27
CA HIS A 28 -8.29 5.00 3.33
C HIS A 28 -7.72 6.37 2.95
N ARG A 29 -6.45 6.39 2.53
CA ARG A 29 -5.74 7.61 2.08
C ARG A 29 -6.23 8.12 0.71
N GLY A 30 -6.92 7.28 -0.05
CA GLY A 30 -7.61 7.68 -1.28
C GLY A 30 -8.79 8.62 -1.04
N ALA A 31 -9.35 8.60 0.17
CA ALA A 31 -10.42 9.48 0.61
C ALA A 31 -9.93 10.80 1.25
N ASP A 32 -8.60 11.04 1.30
CA ASP A 32 -8.04 12.28 1.83
C ASP A 32 -8.63 13.51 1.11
N ASP A 33 -9.14 14.48 1.88
CA ASP A 33 -9.61 15.77 1.40
C ASP A 33 -9.07 16.90 2.31
N PRO A 34 -8.15 17.77 1.82
CA PRO A 34 -7.59 17.78 0.48
C PRO A 34 -6.65 16.60 0.23
N PRO A 35 -6.44 16.16 -1.03
CA PRO A 35 -5.54 15.05 -1.34
C PRO A 35 -4.11 15.30 -0.86
N VAL A 36 -3.52 14.33 -0.15
CA VAL A 36 -2.15 14.41 0.38
C VAL A 36 -1.26 13.31 -0.23
N PRO A 37 -0.01 13.62 -0.61
CA PRO A 37 0.97 12.60 -0.99
C PRO A 37 1.20 11.55 0.11
N ILE A 38 1.28 10.26 -0.28
CA ILE A 38 1.62 9.16 0.63
C ILE A 38 2.82 8.33 0.17
N LEU A 39 3.23 8.48 -1.09
CA LEU A 39 4.43 7.84 -1.64
C LEU A 39 5.25 8.86 -2.40
N GLY A 40 6.56 8.86 -2.17
CA GLY A 40 7.55 9.58 -2.97
C GLY A 40 8.50 8.60 -3.62
N TYR A 41 8.63 8.64 -4.95
CA TYR A 41 9.61 7.87 -5.69
C TYR A 41 10.74 8.79 -6.14
N PRO A 42 12.01 8.49 -5.81
CA PRO A 42 13.12 9.38 -6.11
C PRO A 42 13.28 9.54 -7.62
N ARG A 43 13.43 10.79 -8.08
CA ARG A 43 13.78 11.07 -9.47
C ARG A 43 15.29 10.88 -9.67
N PRO A 44 15.73 10.39 -10.84
CA PRO A 44 17.16 10.30 -11.13
C PRO A 44 17.78 11.71 -11.18
N GLY A 45 18.92 11.90 -10.48
CA GLY A 45 19.75 13.10 -10.62
C GLY A 45 19.94 13.92 -9.36
N THR A 46 19.08 13.77 -8.35
CA THR A 46 19.16 14.53 -7.08
C THR A 46 18.63 13.69 -5.92
N VAL A 47 19.18 13.89 -4.72
CA VAL A 47 18.84 13.10 -3.53
C VAL A 47 17.54 13.55 -2.84
N ASP A 48 17.02 14.71 -3.24
CA ASP A 48 15.90 15.42 -2.62
C ASP A 48 14.71 15.64 -3.57
N ASP A 49 14.80 15.17 -4.82
CA ASP A 49 13.70 15.23 -5.79
C ASP A 49 12.92 13.93 -5.81
N TYR A 50 11.61 14.05 -5.56
CA TYR A 50 10.70 12.92 -5.50
C TYR A 50 9.47 13.20 -6.36
N GLU A 51 9.14 12.24 -7.21
CA GLU A 51 7.81 12.15 -7.78
C GLU A 51 6.84 11.68 -6.70
N THR A 52 5.79 12.45 -6.45
CA THR A 52 4.85 12.19 -5.36
C THR A 52 3.52 11.66 -5.88
N PHE A 53 2.93 10.74 -5.12
CA PHE A 53 1.66 10.12 -5.45
C PHE A 53 0.72 10.19 -4.25
N THR A 54 -0.50 10.66 -4.50
CA THR A 54 -1.61 10.66 -3.55
C THR A 54 -2.19 9.26 -3.38
N GLY A 55 -2.95 9.03 -2.30
CA GLY A 55 -3.65 7.76 -2.10
C GLY A 55 -4.57 7.41 -3.28
N LYS A 56 -5.28 8.40 -3.82
CA LYS A 56 -6.19 8.21 -4.96
C LYS A 56 -5.46 7.77 -6.23
N GLN A 57 -4.28 8.33 -6.50
CA GLN A 57 -3.46 7.91 -7.65
C GLN A 57 -2.98 6.47 -7.49
N LEU A 58 -2.54 6.10 -6.29
CA LEU A 58 -2.07 4.75 -6.00
C LEU A 58 -3.21 3.73 -6.07
N ASP A 59 -4.39 4.06 -5.56
CA ASP A 59 -5.59 3.23 -5.69
C ASP A 59 -5.87 2.93 -7.17
N CYS A 60 -5.89 3.97 -8.02
CA CYS A 60 -6.06 3.81 -9.46
C CYS A 60 -5.00 2.90 -10.11
N PHE A 61 -3.73 3.02 -9.70
CA PHE A 61 -2.64 2.20 -10.24
C PHE A 61 -2.75 0.73 -9.83
N VAL A 62 -3.06 0.47 -8.56
CA VAL A 62 -3.29 -0.88 -8.05
C VAL A 62 -4.47 -1.52 -8.78
N ASP A 63 -5.57 -0.79 -8.94
CA ASP A 63 -6.76 -1.25 -9.64
C ASP A 63 -6.48 -1.61 -11.10
N ALA A 64 -5.73 -0.75 -11.80
CA ALA A 64 -5.34 -0.99 -13.19
C ALA A 64 -4.41 -2.21 -13.32
N ALA A 65 -3.44 -2.34 -12.42
CA ALA A 65 -2.52 -3.49 -12.41
C ALA A 65 -3.26 -4.80 -12.12
N ALA A 66 -4.17 -4.81 -11.15
CA ALA A 66 -4.99 -5.98 -10.83
C ALA A 66 -5.85 -6.40 -12.04
N LYS A 67 -6.52 -5.45 -12.69
CA LYS A 67 -7.30 -5.71 -13.92
C LYS A 67 -6.43 -6.31 -15.03
N LEU A 68 -5.21 -5.80 -15.21
CA LEU A 68 -4.26 -6.31 -16.19
C LEU A 68 -3.82 -7.75 -15.87
N PHE A 69 -3.59 -8.08 -14.60
CA PHE A 69 -3.22 -9.44 -14.19
C PHE A 69 -4.36 -10.43 -14.36
N MET A 70 -5.59 -10.04 -13.99
CA MET A 70 -6.78 -10.86 -14.24
C MET A 70 -6.99 -11.11 -15.75
N ALA A 71 -6.78 -10.09 -16.58
CA ALA A 71 -6.85 -10.25 -18.04
C ALA A 71 -5.79 -11.21 -18.61
N ARG A 72 -4.70 -11.47 -17.87
CA ARG A 72 -3.65 -12.44 -18.23
C ARG A 72 -3.89 -13.83 -17.63
N GLY A 73 -5.06 -14.07 -17.02
CA GLY A 73 -5.43 -15.38 -16.46
C GLY A 73 -4.93 -15.61 -15.03
N MET A 74 -4.52 -14.57 -14.31
CA MET A 74 -4.25 -14.69 -12.87
C MET A 74 -5.54 -14.60 -12.08
N GLU A 75 -5.75 -15.54 -11.17
CA GLU A 75 -6.92 -15.57 -10.29
C GLU A 75 -6.59 -15.02 -8.90
N PRO A 76 -7.51 -14.29 -8.25
CA PRO A 76 -7.33 -13.84 -6.88
C PRO A 76 -7.13 -15.04 -5.94
N VAL A 77 -6.08 -14.98 -5.12
CA VAL A 77 -5.84 -16.01 -4.10
C VAL A 77 -6.78 -15.74 -2.92
N ARG A 78 -7.82 -16.57 -2.80
CA ARG A 78 -8.90 -16.39 -1.79
C ARG A 78 -8.52 -16.86 -0.39
N THR A 79 -7.29 -17.30 -0.17
CA THR A 79 -6.87 -17.90 1.10
C THR A 79 -5.90 -16.97 1.82
N HIS A 80 -6.28 -16.54 3.02
CA HIS A 80 -5.50 -15.66 3.91
C HIS A 80 -4.09 -16.20 4.27
N GLN A 81 -3.80 -17.48 4.00
CA GLN A 81 -2.53 -18.15 4.29
C GLN A 81 -1.52 -18.18 3.14
N ALA A 82 -1.92 -17.88 1.89
CA ALA A 82 -1.08 -18.16 0.73
C ALA A 82 0.04 -17.12 0.48
N VAL A 83 -0.09 -15.91 1.03
CA VAL A 83 0.89 -14.82 0.82
C VAL A 83 2.26 -15.16 1.44
N LEU A 84 2.28 -15.96 2.50
CA LEU A 84 3.52 -16.41 3.17
C LEU A 84 4.29 -17.49 2.40
N THR A 85 3.66 -18.20 1.46
CA THR A 85 4.30 -19.31 0.73
C THR A 85 5.17 -18.81 -0.42
N VAL A 86 4.76 -17.75 -1.12
CA VAL A 86 5.52 -17.21 -2.28
C VAL A 86 6.87 -16.61 -1.85
N ALA A 87 6.98 -16.12 -0.61
CA ALA A 87 8.23 -15.56 -0.07
C ALA A 87 9.28 -16.63 0.33
N ARG A 88 8.93 -17.93 0.31
CA ARG A 88 9.84 -19.02 0.75
C ARG A 88 10.48 -19.81 -0.39
N GLU A 89 10.06 -19.63 -1.63
CA GLU A 89 10.53 -20.46 -2.76
C GLU A 89 11.72 -19.88 -3.55
N HIS A 90 12.22 -18.70 -3.19
CA HIS A 90 13.47 -18.16 -3.75
C HIS A 90 14.45 -17.71 -2.66
N PRO A 91 15.14 -18.65 -1.99
CA PRO A 91 16.38 -18.34 -1.30
C PRO A 91 17.49 -18.16 -2.34
N HIS A 92 18.20 -17.03 -2.25
CA HIS A 92 19.50 -16.85 -2.88
C HIS A 92 20.52 -17.88 -2.40
#